data_AF-A0A9Q1LFV6-F1
#
_entry.id   AF-A0A9Q1LFV6-F1
#
_cell.length_a   1.000
_cell.length_b   1.000
_cell.length_c   1.000
_cell.angle_alpha   90.00
_cell.angle_beta   90.00
_cell.angle_gamma   90.00
#
_symmetry.space_group_name_H-M   'P 1'
#
loop_
_entity.id
_entity.type
_entity.pdbx_description
1 polymer ?
#
loop_
_entity_poly.entity_id
_entity_poly.type
_entity_poly.pdbx_seq_one_letter_code
_entity_poly.pdbx_strand_id
1 'polypeptide(L)'
;MIKFMSNNRMYIEEKWRHSSAYLDRETQARLAGESLKEVISSESSMIEKFSYSVLDKKYVVLKFNPSSCMYIDSNGGTHEVDLEEVQATKPDPLSSYTMSLIDGINQSEARRRALILFCITHLNKNAKDAYLLSIDRKGLDVLGKVLGPIRSDGSGEYEWRE
;
A
#
# COMPACT_ATOMS: atom_id res chain seq x y z
N MET A 1 38.54 30.92 -18.70
CA MET A 1 37.45 31.85 -18.35
C MET A 1 37.56 33.02 -19.30
N ILE A 2 36.57 33.24 -20.18
CA ILE A 2 36.60 34.34 -21.15
C ILE A 2 35.53 35.35 -20.73
N LYS A 3 35.92 36.62 -20.53
CA LYS A 3 35.00 37.74 -20.25
C LYS A 3 34.80 38.55 -21.52
N PHE A 4 33.56 38.90 -21.83
CA PHE A 4 33.22 39.88 -22.85
C PHE A 4 32.54 41.10 -22.20
N MET A 5 32.86 42.31 -22.68
CA MET A 5 32.19 43.54 -22.27
C MET A 5 31.33 44.08 -23.41
N SER A 6 30.04 44.32 -23.14
CA SER A 6 29.16 45.12 -23.98
C SER A 6 28.21 45.93 -23.08
N ASN A 7 28.07 47.23 -23.35
CA ASN A 7 27.18 48.17 -22.65
C ASN A 7 27.21 48.12 -21.12
N ASN A 8 28.41 48.19 -20.52
CA ASN A 8 28.63 48.37 -19.08
C ASN A 8 27.90 47.37 -18.14
N ARG A 9 27.53 46.18 -18.64
CA ARG A 9 27.06 45.06 -17.81
C ARG A 9 27.94 43.84 -18.04
N MET A 10 28.39 43.25 -16.93
CA MET A 10 29.20 42.04 -16.91
C MET A 10 28.27 40.83 -16.91
N TYR A 11 28.35 39.99 -17.94
CA TYR A 11 27.63 38.72 -18.01
C TYR A 11 28.62 37.57 -17.76
N ILE A 12 28.26 36.65 -16.88
CA ILE A 12 28.99 35.40 -16.64
C ILE A 12 28.18 34.29 -17.31
N GLU A 13 28.70 33.68 -18.37
CA GLU A 13 28.19 32.40 -18.85
C GLU A 13 29.02 31.25 -18.28
N GLU A 14 28.37 30.34 -17.56
CA GLU A 14 28.96 29.08 -17.12
C GLU A 14 29.03 28.09 -18.28
N LYS A 15 30.25 27.93 -18.83
CA LYS A 15 30.55 26.87 -19.78
C LYS A 15 30.83 25.56 -19.03
N TRP A 16 29.80 24.74 -18.83
CA TRP A 16 29.93 23.41 -18.24
C TRP A 16 30.72 22.47 -19.17
N ARG A 17 31.96 22.13 -18.79
CA ARG A 17 32.69 21.00 -19.38
C ARG A 17 32.15 19.71 -18.76
N HIS A 18 31.52 18.89 -19.60
CA HIS A 18 31.02 17.55 -19.28
C HIS A 18 32.13 16.68 -18.67
N SER A 19 31.91 16.25 -17.43
CA SER A 19 32.78 15.32 -16.71
C SER A 19 32.15 13.92 -16.71
N SER A 20 32.99 12.93 -17.02
CA SER A 20 32.75 11.50 -17.28
C SER A 20 32.05 10.69 -16.17
N ALA A 21 31.46 11.33 -15.15
CA ALA A 21 30.86 10.68 -13.98
C ALA A 21 29.32 10.49 -14.08
N TYR A 22 28.65 11.11 -15.05
CA TYR A 22 27.22 10.89 -15.29
C TYR A 22 26.91 9.62 -16.09
N LEU A 23 27.90 9.07 -16.81
CA LEU A 23 27.74 7.88 -17.66
C LEU A 23 27.69 6.54 -16.88
N ASP A 24 27.93 6.56 -15.56
CA ASP A 24 28.04 5.34 -14.73
C ASP A 24 26.70 4.94 -14.09
N ARG A 25 25.90 5.91 -13.59
CA ARG A 25 24.64 5.61 -12.88
C ARG A 25 23.50 5.19 -13.79
N GLU A 26 23.36 5.80 -14.96
CA GLU A 26 22.35 5.40 -15.95
C GLU A 26 22.66 4.00 -16.50
N THR A 27 23.95 3.69 -16.68
CA THR A 27 24.39 2.36 -17.11
C THR A 27 24.11 1.32 -16.01
N GLN A 28 24.37 1.64 -14.74
CA GLN A 28 24.02 0.77 -13.62
C GLN A 28 22.51 0.57 -13.47
N ALA A 29 21.71 1.65 -13.58
CA ALA A 29 20.25 1.57 -13.55
C ALA A 29 19.70 0.72 -14.71
N ARG A 30 20.29 0.85 -15.91
CA ARG A 30 19.93 0.02 -17.07
C ARG A 30 20.26 -1.45 -16.85
N LEU A 31 21.47 -1.76 -16.37
CA LEU A 31 21.88 -3.15 -16.07
C LEU A 31 21.03 -3.79 -14.97
N ALA A 32 20.69 -3.02 -13.93
CA ALA A 32 19.76 -3.48 -12.90
C ALA A 32 18.35 -3.74 -13.47
N GLY A 33 17.88 -2.87 -14.38
CA GLY A 33 16.61 -3.06 -15.09
C GLY A 33 16.60 -4.27 -16.02
N GLU A 34 17.71 -4.55 -16.70
CA GLU A 34 17.89 -5.74 -17.55
C GLU A 34 17.91 -7.03 -16.71
N SER A 35 18.63 -7.03 -15.58
CA SER A 35 18.66 -8.15 -14.63
C SER A 35 17.27 -8.43 -14.03
N LEU A 36 16.53 -7.38 -13.63
CA LEU A 36 15.15 -7.52 -13.16
C LEU A 36 14.23 -8.11 -14.23
N LYS A 37 14.37 -7.68 -15.49
CA LYS A 37 13.58 -8.25 -16.60
C LYS A 37 13.88 -9.73 -16.82
N GLU A 38 15.15 -10.13 -16.70
CA GLU A 38 15.55 -11.53 -16.82
C GLU A 38 14.97 -12.39 -15.69
N VAL A 39 15.02 -11.89 -14.44
CA VAL A 39 14.39 -12.56 -13.28
C VAL A 39 12.90 -12.71 -13.50
N ILE A 40 12.18 -11.64 -13.85
CA ILE A 40 10.74 -11.67 -14.11
C ILE A 40 10.40 -12.62 -15.26
N SER A 41 11.20 -12.64 -16.34
CA SER A 41 11.01 -13.54 -17.47
C SER A 41 11.23 -15.00 -17.07
N SER A 42 12.25 -15.28 -16.26
CA SER A 42 12.55 -16.63 -15.79
C SER A 42 11.48 -17.15 -14.82
N GLU A 43 11.00 -16.32 -13.90
CA GLU A 43 9.89 -16.63 -13.01
C GLU A 43 8.60 -16.87 -13.80
N SER A 44 8.30 -16.01 -14.79
CA SER A 44 7.14 -16.20 -15.67
C SER A 44 7.21 -17.53 -16.42
N SER A 45 8.38 -17.90 -16.93
CA SER A 45 8.60 -19.20 -17.60
C SER A 45 8.49 -20.39 -16.65
N MET A 46 8.91 -20.23 -15.39
CA MET A 46 8.75 -21.26 -14.35
C MET A 46 7.29 -21.42 -13.96
N ILE A 47 6.53 -20.32 -13.85
CA ILE A 47 5.09 -20.35 -13.59
C ILE A 47 4.35 -21.03 -14.75
N GLU A 48 4.72 -20.73 -16.00
CA GLU A 48 4.15 -21.38 -17.17
C GLU A 48 4.46 -22.88 -17.20
N LYS A 49 5.73 -23.28 -17.00
CA LYS A 49 6.12 -24.69 -16.93
C LYS A 49 5.48 -25.43 -15.75
N PHE A 50 5.39 -24.78 -14.59
CA PHE A 50 4.73 -25.33 -13.40
C PHE A 50 3.22 -25.46 -13.63
N SER A 51 2.60 -24.50 -14.31
CA SER A 51 1.21 -24.60 -14.77
C SER A 51 1.03 -25.80 -15.69
N TYR A 52 1.91 -25.99 -16.68
CA TYR A 52 1.90 -27.17 -17.57
C TYR A 52 2.09 -28.51 -16.83
N SER A 53 2.95 -28.57 -15.80
CA SER A 53 3.13 -29.80 -15.01
C SER A 53 2.00 -30.04 -14.02
N VAL A 54 1.32 -28.99 -13.53
CA VAL A 54 0.08 -29.11 -12.77
C VAL A 54 -1.07 -29.58 -13.69
N LEU A 55 -1.13 -29.13 -14.94
CA LEU A 55 -2.13 -29.55 -15.94
C LEU A 55 -2.06 -31.03 -16.35
N ASP A 56 -1.01 -31.77 -15.98
CA ASP A 56 -0.88 -33.22 -16.17
C ASP A 56 -1.85 -34.02 -15.27
N LYS A 57 -2.53 -33.33 -14.34
CA LYS A 57 -3.75 -33.81 -13.69
C LYS A 57 -4.95 -33.11 -14.33
N LYS A 58 -5.94 -33.88 -14.80
CA LYS A 58 -7.20 -33.36 -15.33
C LYS A 58 -8.00 -32.63 -14.24
N TYR A 59 -7.71 -31.35 -14.04
CA TYR A 59 -8.54 -30.48 -13.20
C TYR A 59 -9.77 -30.03 -13.98
N VAL A 60 -10.92 -30.04 -13.32
CA VAL A 60 -12.15 -29.43 -13.83
C VAL A 60 -12.29 -28.06 -13.19
N VAL A 61 -12.30 -27.01 -14.00
CA VAL A 61 -12.62 -25.65 -13.54
C VAL A 61 -14.13 -25.49 -13.56
N LEU A 62 -14.73 -25.29 -12.38
CA LEU A 62 -16.16 -25.01 -12.25
C LEU A 62 -16.36 -23.51 -12.05
N LYS A 63 -17.21 -22.91 -12.89
CA LYS A 63 -17.65 -21.52 -12.71
C LYS A 63 -18.89 -21.50 -11.82
N PHE A 64 -18.76 -20.89 -10.65
CA PHE A 64 -19.91 -20.58 -9.81
C PHE A 64 -20.63 -19.35 -10.34
N ASN A 65 -21.93 -19.47 -10.63
CA ASN A 65 -22.79 -18.35 -10.99
C ASN A 65 -23.75 -18.09 -9.81
N PRO A 66 -23.45 -17.10 -8.93
CA PRO A 66 -24.32 -16.81 -7.79
C PRO A 66 -25.69 -16.35 -8.27
N SER A 67 -26.75 -16.88 -7.65
CA SER A 67 -28.13 -16.40 -7.84
C SER A 67 -28.56 -15.37 -6.79
N SER A 68 -27.82 -15.28 -5.68
CA SER A 68 -27.96 -14.25 -4.65
C SER A 68 -26.61 -14.03 -3.95
N CYS A 69 -26.43 -12.86 -3.34
CA CYS A 69 -25.30 -12.56 -2.48
C CYS A 69 -25.81 -11.74 -1.28
N MET A 70 -25.30 -12.03 -0.10
CA MET A 70 -25.57 -11.26 1.11
C MET A 70 -24.28 -11.16 1.93
N TYR A 71 -24.17 -10.11 2.73
CA TYR A 71 -23.13 -10.01 3.74
C TYR A 71 -23.73 -9.74 5.12
N ILE A 72 -22.97 -10.10 6.15
CA ILE A 72 -23.29 -9.80 7.54
C ILE A 72 -22.30 -8.74 8.00
N ASP A 73 -22.79 -7.60 8.50
CA ASP A 73 -21.95 -6.53 9.00
C ASP A 73 -21.40 -6.82 10.42
N SER A 74 -20.52 -5.95 10.92
CA SER A 74 -19.93 -6.08 12.26
C SER A 74 -20.95 -5.98 13.40
N ASN A 75 -22.15 -5.45 13.15
CA ASN A 75 -23.24 -5.37 14.10
C ASN A 75 -24.19 -6.58 14.02
N GLY A 76 -23.90 -7.56 13.15
CA GLY A 76 -24.72 -8.75 12.92
C GLY A 76 -25.92 -8.52 12.00
N GLY A 77 -26.02 -7.36 11.36
CA GLY A 77 -27.05 -7.05 10.37
C GLY A 77 -26.81 -7.80 9.06
N THR A 78 -27.86 -8.38 8.48
CA THR A 78 -27.80 -9.05 7.17
C THR A 78 -28.24 -8.09 6.07
N HIS A 79 -27.43 -7.99 5.02
CA HIS A 79 -27.65 -7.07 3.90
C HIS A 79 -27.63 -7.84 2.58
N GLU A 80 -28.72 -7.73 1.82
CA GLU A 80 -28.80 -8.30 0.49
C GLU A 80 -28.04 -7.42 -0.51
N VAL A 81 -27.32 -8.06 -1.44
CA VAL A 81 -26.47 -7.38 -2.41
C VAL A 81 -27.04 -7.60 -3.80
N ASP A 82 -27.20 -6.51 -4.54
CA ASP A 82 -27.56 -6.55 -5.95
C ASP A 82 -26.39 -7.13 -6.78
N LEU A 83 -26.64 -8.28 -7.42
CA LEU A 83 -25.65 -8.96 -8.24
C LEU A 83 -25.28 -8.17 -9.50
N GLU A 84 -26.16 -7.30 -10.02
CA GLU A 84 -25.83 -6.42 -11.13
C GLU A 84 -24.79 -5.38 -10.71
N GLU A 85 -24.94 -4.83 -9.50
CA GLU A 85 -23.99 -3.91 -8.90
C GLU A 85 -22.64 -4.58 -8.64
N VAL A 86 -22.63 -5.82 -8.13
CA VAL A 86 -21.38 -6.60 -7.92
C VAL A 86 -20.62 -6.79 -9.23
N GLN A 87 -21.33 -7.11 -10.31
CA GLN A 87 -20.71 -7.32 -11.63
C GLN A 87 -20.20 -6.02 -12.26
N ALA A 88 -20.90 -4.91 -12.04
CA ALA A 88 -20.49 -3.59 -12.54
C ALA A 88 -19.35 -2.97 -11.72
N THR A 89 -19.23 -3.35 -10.44
CA THR A 89 -18.25 -2.79 -9.51
C THR A 89 -16.85 -3.35 -9.76
N LYS A 90 -15.88 -2.43 -9.81
CA LYS A 90 -14.46 -2.80 -9.90
C LYS A 90 -13.87 -2.93 -8.49
N PRO A 91 -12.96 -3.90 -8.27
CA PRO A 91 -12.18 -3.96 -7.04
C PRO A 91 -11.46 -2.64 -6.75
N ASP A 92 -11.25 -2.34 -5.47
CA ASP A 92 -10.47 -1.17 -5.07
C ASP A 92 -9.04 -1.27 -5.65
N PRO A 93 -8.47 -0.19 -6.23
CA PRO A 93 -7.11 -0.20 -6.77
C PRO A 93 -6.03 -0.57 -5.75
N LEU A 94 -6.27 -0.37 -4.45
CA LEU A 94 -5.36 -0.73 -3.37
C LEU A 94 -5.48 -2.19 -2.94
N SER A 95 -6.50 -2.93 -3.39
CA SER A 95 -6.79 -4.31 -2.95
C SER A 95 -5.56 -5.24 -3.03
N SER A 96 -4.80 -5.18 -4.12
CA SER A 96 -3.60 -6.02 -4.31
C SER A 96 -2.46 -5.71 -3.32
N TYR A 97 -2.45 -4.52 -2.73
CA TYR A 97 -1.41 -4.06 -1.80
C TYR A 97 -1.89 -3.99 -0.36
N THR A 98 -3.19 -4.17 -0.11
CA THR A 98 -3.82 -3.92 1.19
C THR A 98 -3.16 -4.73 2.29
N MET A 99 -2.96 -6.02 2.08
CA MET A 99 -2.33 -6.91 3.06
C MET A 99 -0.91 -6.46 3.42
N SER A 100 -0.08 -6.17 2.42
CA SER A 100 1.33 -5.78 2.65
C SER A 100 1.46 -4.39 3.25
N LEU A 101 0.54 -3.48 2.95
CA LEU A 101 0.45 -2.16 3.58
C LEU A 101 0.07 -2.27 5.05
N ILE A 102 -0.97 -3.06 5.37
CA ILE A 102 -1.40 -3.33 6.74
C ILE A 102 -0.27 -3.95 7.54
N ASP A 103 0.34 -5.03 7.04
CA ASP A 103 1.46 -5.70 7.71
C ASP A 103 2.65 -4.75 7.90
N GLY A 104 3.01 -4.00 6.86
CA GLY A 104 4.11 -3.04 6.93
C GLY A 104 3.89 -2.00 8.02
N ILE A 105 2.69 -1.41 8.09
CA ILE A 105 2.34 -0.41 9.12
C ILE A 105 2.33 -1.05 10.51
N ASN A 106 1.64 -2.18 10.67
CA ASN A 106 1.41 -2.82 11.97
C ASN A 106 2.67 -3.44 12.56
N GLN A 107 3.58 -3.96 11.74
CA GLN A 107 4.82 -4.59 12.21
C GLN A 107 5.93 -3.57 12.48
N SER A 108 5.79 -2.32 12.02
CA SER A 108 6.79 -1.27 12.19
C SER A 108 6.42 -0.37 13.37
N GLU A 109 7.24 -0.38 14.43
CA GLU A 109 7.00 0.43 15.62
C GLU A 109 6.90 1.94 15.30
N ALA A 110 7.79 2.46 14.44
CA ALA A 110 7.76 3.86 14.02
C ALA A 110 6.44 4.21 13.30
N ARG A 111 5.92 3.31 12.46
CA ARG A 111 4.66 3.52 11.75
C ARG A 111 3.44 3.37 12.67
N ARG A 112 3.46 2.43 13.63
CA ARG A 112 2.44 2.38 14.69
C ARG A 112 2.42 3.64 15.54
N ARG A 113 3.58 4.21 15.88
CA ARG A 113 3.66 5.51 16.58
C ARG A 113 3.07 6.66 15.74
N ALA A 114 3.32 6.66 14.43
CA ALA A 114 2.68 7.62 13.53
C ALA A 114 1.15 7.43 13.49
N LEU A 115 0.68 6.18 13.52
CA LEU A 115 -0.75 5.87 13.58
C LEU A 115 -1.41 6.32 14.89
N ILE A 116 -0.72 6.16 16.03
CA ILE A 116 -1.16 6.73 17.32
C ILE A 116 -1.29 8.26 17.22
N LEU A 117 -0.29 8.93 16.65
CA LEU A 117 -0.35 10.37 16.45
C LEU A 117 -1.55 10.75 15.56
N PHE A 118 -1.79 9.99 14.49
CA PHE A 118 -2.96 10.17 13.64
C PHE A 118 -4.28 10.06 14.41
N CYS A 119 -4.42 9.06 15.30
CA CYS A 119 -5.60 8.94 16.16
C CYS A 119 -5.80 10.18 17.05
N ILE A 120 -4.72 10.72 17.60
CA ILE A 120 -4.77 11.91 18.46
C ILE A 120 -5.15 13.15 17.66
N THR A 121 -4.50 13.38 16.51
CA THR A 121 -4.63 14.63 15.77
C THR A 121 -5.85 14.70 14.85
N HIS A 122 -6.27 13.56 14.29
CA HIS A 122 -7.34 13.52 13.29
C HIS A 122 -8.63 12.88 13.81
N LEU A 123 -8.54 11.93 14.74
CA LEU A 123 -9.73 11.27 15.31
C LEU A 123 -10.10 11.83 16.69
N ASN A 124 -9.26 12.71 17.26
CA ASN A 124 -9.40 13.24 18.63
C ASN A 124 -9.55 12.11 19.68
N LYS A 125 -8.80 11.01 19.49
CA LYS A 125 -8.75 9.87 20.40
C LYS A 125 -7.35 9.74 21.00
N ASN A 126 -7.27 9.75 22.32
CA ASN A 126 -6.01 9.55 23.04
C ASN A 126 -5.67 8.05 23.11
N ALA A 127 -5.17 7.53 22.00
CA ALA A 127 -4.74 6.14 21.88
C ALA A 127 -3.35 5.95 22.49
N LYS A 128 -3.16 4.86 23.24
CA LYS A 128 -1.85 4.39 23.72
C LYS A 128 -1.14 3.48 22.74
N ASP A 129 -1.91 2.82 21.89
CA ASP A 129 -1.43 1.96 20.82
C ASP A 129 -2.46 1.95 19.69
N ALA A 130 -2.06 1.60 18.48
CA ALA A 130 -2.95 1.59 17.32
C ALA A 130 -2.50 0.56 16.27
N TYR A 131 -3.48 -0.12 15.67
CA TYR A 131 -3.31 -1.03 14.55
C TYR A 131 -4.21 -0.63 13.39
N LEU A 132 -3.69 -0.66 12.17
CA LEU A 132 -4.49 -0.53 10.96
C LEU A 132 -5.24 -1.85 10.71
N LEU A 133 -6.56 -1.80 10.58
CA LEU A 133 -7.40 -2.97 10.30
C LEU A 133 -7.70 -3.11 8.81
N SER A 134 -8.02 -1.99 8.16
CA SER A 134 -8.39 -1.94 6.76
C SER A 134 -7.92 -0.63 6.13
N ILE A 135 -7.76 -0.62 4.80
CA ILE A 135 -7.51 0.59 4.02
C ILE A 135 -8.10 0.42 2.63
N ASP A 136 -8.75 1.46 2.14
CA ASP A 136 -9.26 1.55 0.77
C ASP A 136 -9.10 2.98 0.23
N ARG A 137 -9.64 3.25 -0.96
CA ARG A 137 -9.58 4.60 -1.56
C ARG A 137 -10.35 5.67 -0.77
N LYS A 138 -11.24 5.29 0.15
CA LYS A 138 -12.07 6.21 0.94
C LYS A 138 -11.45 6.52 2.30
N GLY A 139 -10.63 5.62 2.84
CA GLY A 139 -9.99 5.85 4.12
C GLY A 139 -9.34 4.61 4.71
N LEU A 140 -9.30 4.60 6.03
CA LEU A 140 -8.65 3.59 6.84
C LEU A 140 -9.46 3.34 8.10
N ASP A 141 -9.50 2.07 8.51
CA ASP A 141 -10.08 1.64 9.79
C ASP A 141 -8.96 1.32 10.76
N VAL A 142 -9.04 1.82 12.00
CA VAL A 142 -7.96 1.73 12.99
C VAL A 142 -8.48 1.20 14.30
N LEU A 143 -7.84 0.16 14.83
CA LEU A 143 -8.07 -0.32 16.17
C LEU A 143 -7.14 0.42 17.15
N GLY A 144 -7.71 1.37 17.89
CA GLY A 144 -7.01 2.15 18.90
C GLY A 144 -7.19 1.59 20.31
N LYS A 145 -6.11 1.56 21.09
CA LYS A 145 -6.14 1.24 22.52
C LYS A 145 -6.37 2.51 23.33
N VAL A 146 -7.59 2.76 23.75
CA VAL A 146 -8.00 4.01 24.43
C VAL A 146 -8.41 3.75 25.87
N LEU A 147 -8.37 4.78 26.72
CA LEU A 147 -8.89 4.67 28.08
C LEU A 147 -10.41 4.49 28.03
N GLY A 148 -10.90 3.39 28.60
CA GLY A 148 -12.31 3.10 28.77
C GLY A 148 -12.97 4.02 29.82
N PRO A 149 -14.26 3.81 30.09
CA PRO A 149 -14.98 4.58 31.11
C PRO A 149 -14.33 4.43 32.48
N ILE A 150 -14.23 5.52 33.23
CA ILE A 150 -13.72 5.50 34.59
C ILE A 150 -14.74 4.79 35.49
N ARG A 151 -14.29 3.79 36.24
CA ARG A 151 -15.10 3.02 37.19
C ARG A 151 -15.36 3.84 38.45
N SER A 152 -16.30 3.38 39.29
CA SER A 152 -16.68 4.08 40.53
C SER A 152 -15.54 4.27 41.53
N ASP A 153 -14.47 3.49 41.44
CA ASP A 153 -13.26 3.59 42.26
C ASP A 153 -12.19 4.54 41.69
N GLY A 154 -12.49 5.22 40.57
CA GLY A 154 -11.56 6.13 39.89
C GLY A 154 -10.54 5.42 38.99
N SER A 155 -10.56 4.09 38.90
CA SER A 155 -9.71 3.33 37.98
C SER A 155 -10.30 3.34 36.56
N GLY A 156 -9.42 3.29 35.56
CA GLY A 156 -9.80 3.18 34.15
C GLY A 156 -8.89 2.17 33.45
N GLU A 157 -9.49 1.25 32.71
CA GLU A 157 -8.76 0.25 31.94
C GLU A 157 -8.65 0.66 30.48
N TYR A 158 -7.59 0.21 29.82
CA TYR A 158 -7.43 0.46 28.39
C TYR A 158 -8.16 -0.62 27.60
N GLU A 159 -9.03 -0.18 26.68
CA GLU A 159 -9.85 -1.01 25.82
C GLU A 159 -9.45 -0.80 24.36
N TRP A 160 -9.57 -1.85 23.56
CA TRP A 160 -9.46 -1.74 22.10
C TRP A 160 -10.78 -1.28 21.53
N ARG A 161 -10.75 -0.25 20.67
CA ARG A 161 -11.91 0.30 19.97
C ARG A 161 -11.56 0.63 18.53
N GLU A 162 -12.48 0.34 17.62
CA GLU A 162 -12.45 0.80 16.24
C GLU A 162 -12.86 2.29 16.14
#